data_AF-A0AAV9HRG3-F1
#
_entry.id   AF-A0AAV9HRG3-F1
#
_cell.length_a   1.000
_cell.length_b   1.000
_cell.length_c   1.000
_cell.angle_alpha   90.00
_cell.angle_beta   90.00
_cell.angle_gamma   90.00
#
_symmetry.space_group_name_H-M   'P 1'
#
loop_
_entity.id
_entity.type
_entity.pdbx_description
1 polymer ?
#
loop_
_entity_poly.entity_id
_entity_poly.type
_entity_poly.pdbx_seq_one_letter_code
_entity_poly.pdbx_strand_id
1 'polypeptide(L)'
;MPTQSSSTSYSRGQTVRYKPVGGPNSNTSESIGTIKDVLTEPGQQAGRNVNASTDNPRYEILNVNTGKTSTIYERNIMGLDK
;
A
#
# COMPACT_ATOMS: atom_id res chain seq x y z
N MET A 1 -2.03 -7.20 24.58
CA MET A 1 -2.76 -7.83 23.46
C MET A 1 -2.12 -7.37 22.15
N PRO A 2 -1.75 -8.27 21.24
CA PRO A 2 -1.81 -7.94 19.83
C PRO A 2 -2.46 -9.10 19.07
N THR A 3 -3.76 -9.01 18.85
CA THR A 3 -4.45 -9.90 17.90
C THR A 3 -4.51 -9.14 16.58
N GLN A 4 -3.51 -9.31 15.72
CA GLN A 4 -3.63 -9.00 14.30
C GLN A 4 -3.48 -10.31 13.52
N SER A 5 -4.48 -11.16 13.66
CA SER A 5 -4.71 -12.32 12.80
C SER A 5 -5.93 -12.03 11.94
N SER A 6 -5.75 -11.29 10.85
CA SER A 6 -6.77 -11.15 9.81
C SER A 6 -6.19 -10.49 8.55
N SER A 7 -5.79 -11.34 7.61
CA SER A 7 -5.94 -11.13 6.15
C SER A 7 -5.42 -9.83 5.52
N THR A 8 -4.30 -9.27 5.97
CA THR A 8 -3.60 -8.24 5.19
C THR A 8 -2.65 -8.95 4.22
N SER A 9 -2.85 -8.81 2.91
CA SER A 9 -2.04 -9.56 1.92
C SER A 9 -0.56 -9.18 1.97
N TYR A 10 -0.24 -8.01 2.53
CA TYR A 10 1.11 -7.50 2.63
C TYR A 10 1.41 -6.89 4.00
N SER A 11 2.65 -7.03 4.48
CA SER A 11 3.05 -6.59 5.83
C SER A 11 3.99 -5.38 5.81
N ARG A 12 4.04 -4.63 6.92
CA ARG A 12 5.02 -3.54 7.11
C ARG A 12 6.45 -4.09 6.96
N GLY A 13 7.31 -3.34 6.26
CA GLY A 13 8.68 -3.73 5.92
C GLY A 13 8.81 -4.57 4.65
N GLN A 14 7.69 -5.04 4.06
CA GLN A 14 7.73 -5.82 2.84
C GLN A 14 7.93 -4.91 1.62
N THR A 15 8.86 -5.29 0.75
CA THR A 15 9.05 -4.64 -0.56
C THR A 15 8.04 -5.21 -1.55
N VAL A 16 7.33 -4.35 -2.27
CA VAL A 16 6.30 -4.74 -3.23
C VAL A 16 6.39 -3.90 -4.50
N ARG A 17 5.88 -4.45 -5.62
CA ARG A 17 5.63 -3.67 -6.84
C ARG A 17 4.22 -3.14 -6.84
N TYR A 18 4.05 -1.88 -7.22
CA TYR A 18 2.77 -1.20 -7.23
C TYR A 18 2.69 -0.17 -8.36
N LYS A 19 1.47 0.19 -8.78
CA LYS A 19 1.23 1.27 -9.75
C LYS A 19 0.76 2.55 -9.04
N PRO A 20 1.57 3.64 -9.01
CA PRO A 20 1.21 4.88 -8.32
C PRO A 20 0.12 5.69 -9.04
N VAL A 21 0.05 5.59 -10.38
CA VAL A 21 -0.85 6.40 -11.21
C VAL A 21 -1.58 5.49 -12.19
N GLY A 22 -2.89 5.69 -12.37
CA GLY A 22 -3.65 5.10 -13.47
C GLY A 22 -4.31 3.73 -13.23
N GLY A 23 -4.18 3.15 -12.04
CA GLY A 23 -4.81 1.85 -11.74
C GLY A 23 -4.18 0.67 -12.50
N PRO A 24 -4.72 -0.55 -12.33
CA PRO A 24 -4.09 -1.78 -12.84
C PRO A 24 -3.94 -1.80 -14.37
N ASN A 25 -4.86 -1.15 -15.10
CA ASN A 25 -4.91 -1.11 -16.56
C ASN A 25 -4.14 0.05 -17.22
N SER A 26 -3.45 0.90 -16.47
CA SER A 26 -2.65 1.96 -17.09
C SER A 26 -1.29 1.45 -17.58
N ASN A 27 -0.85 2.02 -18.72
CA ASN A 27 0.51 1.88 -19.28
C ASN A 27 1.58 2.62 -18.45
N THR A 28 1.25 3.03 -17.23
CA THR A 28 2.19 3.65 -16.30
C THR A 28 3.13 2.59 -15.75
N SER A 29 4.42 2.93 -15.69
CA SER A 29 5.45 2.05 -15.16
C SER A 29 5.15 1.68 -13.71
N GLU A 30 5.32 0.40 -13.42
CA GLU A 30 5.31 -0.11 -12.06
C GLU A 30 6.44 0.54 -11.27
N SER A 31 6.19 0.77 -9.99
CA SER A 31 7.17 1.27 -9.05
C SER A 31 7.42 0.23 -7.97
N ILE A 32 8.66 0.20 -7.48
CA ILE A 32 9.04 -0.61 -6.34
C ILE A 32 8.98 0.27 -5.09
N GLY A 33 8.44 -0.26 -4.01
CA GLY A 33 8.45 0.42 -2.74
C GLY A 33 8.30 -0.51 -1.56
N THR A 34 8.63 0.00 -0.38
CA THR A 34 8.54 -0.74 0.87
C THR A 34 7.31 -0.29 1.64
N ILE A 35 6.50 -1.22 2.11
CA ILE A 35 5.33 -0.93 2.92
C ILE A 35 5.79 -0.36 4.27
N LYS A 36 5.39 0.87 4.55
CA LYS A 36 5.65 1.54 5.83
C LYS A 36 4.52 1.29 6.80
N ASP A 37 3.29 1.38 6.31
CA ASP A 37 2.10 1.26 7.14
C ASP A 37 0.92 0.64 6.38
N VAL A 38 -0.04 0.10 7.13
CA VAL A 38 -1.30 -0.41 6.59
C VAL A 38 -2.45 0.07 7.49
N LEU A 39 -3.38 0.80 6.88
CA LEU A 39 -4.64 1.21 7.49
C LEU A 39 -5.76 0.31 7.01
N THR A 40 -6.42 -0.37 7.94
CA THR A 40 -7.65 -1.15 7.71
C THR A 40 -8.88 -0.46 8.29
N GLU A 41 -8.72 0.73 8.85
CA GLU A 41 -9.77 1.55 9.46
C GLU A 41 -9.61 3.01 9.02
N PRO A 42 -10.70 3.82 9.02
CA PRO A 42 -10.63 5.22 8.66
C PRO A 42 -9.65 5.97 9.58
N GLY A 43 -8.68 6.65 8.99
CA GLY A 43 -7.60 7.27 9.75
C GLY A 43 -6.96 8.43 9.01
N GLN A 44 -5.80 8.88 9.49
CA GLN A 44 -4.97 9.85 8.79
C GLN A 44 -3.67 9.20 8.30
N GLN A 45 -3.32 9.42 7.04
CA GLN A 45 -2.06 8.97 6.45
C GLN A 45 -1.46 10.10 5.62
N ALA A 46 -0.15 10.33 5.77
CA ALA A 46 0.56 11.46 5.14
C ALA A 46 -0.15 12.83 5.34
N GLY A 47 -0.72 13.04 6.53
CA GLY A 47 -1.45 14.27 6.89
C GLY A 47 -2.79 14.46 6.18
N ARG A 48 -3.37 13.39 5.61
CA ARG A 48 -4.68 13.41 4.94
C ARG A 48 -5.60 12.38 5.55
N ASN A 49 -6.90 12.68 5.64
CA ASN A 49 -7.91 11.71 6.01
C ASN A 49 -8.03 10.66 4.90
N VAL A 50 -7.85 9.41 5.27
CA VAL A 50 -7.99 8.27 4.38
C VAL A 50 -9.13 7.41 4.89
N ASN A 51 -10.13 7.21 4.03
CA ASN A 51 -11.17 6.23 4.28
C ASN A 51 -10.63 4.85 3.90
N ALA A 52 -10.13 4.12 4.91
CA ALA A 52 -9.72 2.73 4.79
C ALA A 52 -10.73 1.85 5.54
N SER A 53 -10.90 0.63 5.05
CA SER A 53 -11.74 -0.37 5.72
C SER A 53 -11.10 -1.75 5.57
N THR A 54 -11.63 -2.76 6.26
CA THR A 54 -11.14 -4.13 6.14
C THR A 54 -11.29 -4.66 4.71
N ASP A 55 -12.34 -4.26 3.99
CA ASP A 55 -12.55 -4.60 2.56
C ASP A 55 -11.68 -3.75 1.61
N ASN A 56 -11.31 -2.54 2.02
CA ASN A 56 -10.50 -1.62 1.22
C ASN A 56 -9.33 -1.07 2.05
N PRO A 57 -8.34 -1.93 2.36
CA PRO A 57 -7.17 -1.50 3.11
C PRO A 57 -6.29 -0.55 2.30
N ARG A 58 -5.57 0.30 3.02
CA ARG A 58 -4.73 1.36 2.47
C ARG A 58 -3.31 1.15 2.92
N TYR A 59 -2.42 0.98 1.95
CA TYR A 59 -1.02 0.70 2.18
C TYR A 59 -0.22 1.99 1.96
N GLU A 60 0.54 2.40 2.97
CA GLU A 60 1.56 3.41 2.81
C GLU A 60 2.82 2.75 2.26
N ILE A 61 3.19 3.11 1.03
CA ILE A 61 4.36 2.56 0.36
C ILE A 61 5.39 3.67 0.16
N LEU A 62 6.59 3.46 0.69
CA LEU A 62 7.75 4.30 0.44
C LEU A 62 8.41 3.87 -0.88
N ASN A 63 8.34 4.72 -1.89
CA ASN A 63 8.98 4.50 -3.16
C ASN A 63 10.51 4.50 -3.00
N VAL A 64 11.17 3.40 -3.33
CA VAL A 64 12.64 3.30 -3.14
C VAL A 64 13.43 4.14 -4.14
N ASN A 65 12.84 4.49 -5.29
CA ASN A 65 13.50 5.29 -6.33
C ASN A 65 13.47 6.79 -6.01
N THR A 66 12.36 7.28 -5.46
CA THR A 66 12.14 8.73 -5.22
C THR A 66 12.16 9.12 -3.74
N GLY A 67 12.09 8.16 -2.82
CA GLY A 67 12.00 8.41 -1.38
C GLY A 67 10.66 8.99 -0.93
N LYS A 68 9.64 9.01 -1.79
CA LYS A 68 8.31 9.55 -1.46
C LYS A 68 7.38 8.45 -0.95
N THR A 69 6.61 8.75 0.09
CA THR A 69 5.52 7.89 0.55
C THR A 69 4.26 8.12 -0.29
N SER A 70 3.52 7.05 -0.58
CA SER A 70 2.28 7.08 -1.34
C SER A 70 1.27 6.14 -0.73
N THR A 71 0.01 6.57 -0.69
CA THR A 71 -1.09 5.72 -0.20
C THR A 71 -1.72 4.98 -1.36
N ILE A 72 -1.59 3.66 -1.36
CA ILE A 72 -1.96 2.79 -2.47
C ILE A 72 -3.01 1.77 -1.99
N TYR A 73 -3.99 1.48 -2.82
CA TYR A 73 -4.94 0.40 -2.57
C TYR A 73 -4.29 -0.96 -2.81
N GLU A 74 -4.71 -1.98 -2.07
CA GLU A 74 -4.23 -3.36 -2.28
C GLU A 74 -4.27 -3.80 -3.74
N ARG A 75 -5.38 -3.52 -4.43
CA ARG A 75 -5.61 -3.88 -5.84
C ARG A 75 -4.60 -3.28 -6.83
N ASN A 76 -3.87 -2.23 -6.42
CA ASN A 76 -2.83 -1.59 -7.22
C ASN A 76 -1.44 -2.14 -6.90
N ILE A 77 -1.33 -3.04 -5.91
CA ILE A 77 -0.11 -3.74 -5.53
C ILE A 77 -0.11 -5.08 -6.27
N MET A 78 0.90 -5.30 -7.10
CA MET A 78 1.03 -6.52 -7.90
C MET A 78 1.68 -7.67 -7.13
N GLY A 79 2.34 -7.36 -6.01
CA GLY A 79 3.06 -8.31 -5.19
C GLY A 79 4.55 -8.36 -5.51
N LEU A 80 5.23 -9.34 -4.94
CA LEU A 80 6.61 -9.70 -5.28
C LEU A 80 6.56 -10.81 -6.33
N ASP A 81 7.30 -10.64 -7.44
CA ASP A 81 7.69 -11.78 -8.29
C ASP A 81 8.32 -12.85 -7.38
N LYS A 82 7.79 -14.07 -7.44
CA LYS A 82 8.31 -15.23 -6.72
C LYS A 82 9.65 -15.69 -7.28
#